data_AF-A0A9C9KQ32-F1
#
_entry.id   AF-A0A9C9KQ32-F1
#
_cell.length_a   1.000
_cell.length_b   1.000
_cell.length_c   1.000
_cell.angle_alpha   90.00
_cell.angle_beta   90.00
_cell.angle_gamma   90.00
#
_symmetry.space_group_name_H-M   'P 1'
#
loop_
_entity.id
_entity.type
_entity.pdbx_description
1 polymer ?
#
loop_
_entity_poly.entity_id
_entity_poly.type
_entity_poly.pdbx_seq_one_letter_code
_entity_poly.pdbx_strand_id
1 'polypeptide(L)'
;PRAIYLSILIVTLVYISVAAVAVGNLPLPELIKAQDNALAVAAKPFLGNLGYILVAIGALFSISSAINATLFGGANVAYALARDGELPRLFQRKVWFGSMEGLYLTAGLGLLFALMFNLNGIAAITSSIFMVIYLFVLAAHWRLRDQYGGNPIIIISGFIIISGVFMLLLHYQWQSNRSAFYGTLITIGASLIVELVYRNFSGRGFICREILMLEEEAEILKHKVFHTPPRNTEN
;
A
#
# COMPACT_ATOMS: atom_id res chain seq x y z
N PRO A 1 1.41 15.12 4.63
CA PRO A 1 2.86 15.23 4.36
C PRO A 1 3.77 14.98 5.58
N ARG A 2 3.59 15.73 6.69
CA ARG A 2 4.48 15.64 7.88
C ARG A 2 4.57 14.23 8.49
N ALA A 3 3.43 13.54 8.60
CA ALA A 3 3.38 12.18 9.12
C ALA A 3 4.26 11.19 8.33
N ILE A 4 4.22 11.26 6.98
CA ILE A 4 5.01 10.37 6.10
C ILE A 4 6.52 10.61 6.28
N TYR A 5 6.96 11.86 6.24
CA TYR A 5 8.39 12.17 6.39
C TYR A 5 8.92 11.79 7.77
N LEU A 6 8.13 12.07 8.82
CA LEU A 6 8.51 11.72 10.19
C LEU A 6 8.56 10.20 10.38
N SER A 7 7.58 9.46 9.86
CA SER A 7 7.57 8.00 9.97
C SER A 7 8.75 7.36 9.26
N ILE A 8 9.09 7.83 8.05
CA ILE A 8 10.25 7.32 7.29
C ILE A 8 11.53 7.55 8.10
N LEU A 9 11.75 8.77 8.58
CA LEU A 9 12.96 9.11 9.33
C LEU A 9 13.12 8.24 10.60
N ILE A 10 12.05 8.11 11.40
CA ILE A 10 12.08 7.31 12.63
C ILE A 10 12.37 5.85 12.31
N VAL A 11 11.66 5.26 11.35
CA VAL A 11 11.82 3.85 10.99
C VAL A 11 13.21 3.57 10.42
N THR A 12 13.75 4.47 9.59
CA THR A 12 15.13 4.34 9.07
C THR A 12 16.15 4.29 10.21
N LEU A 13 16.06 5.19 11.19
CA LEU A 13 16.98 5.21 12.33
C LEU A 13 16.86 3.93 13.17
N VAL A 14 15.64 3.47 13.42
CA VAL A 14 15.40 2.22 14.15
C VAL A 14 15.99 1.03 13.39
N TYR A 15 15.76 0.91 12.08
CA TYR A 15 16.27 -0.19 11.28
C TYR A 15 17.79 -0.25 11.24
N ILE A 16 18.47 0.89 11.07
CA ILE A 16 19.94 0.95 11.10
C ILE A 16 20.46 0.52 12.48
N SER A 17 19.84 1.03 13.56
CA SER A 17 20.25 0.71 14.93
C SER A 17 20.08 -0.78 15.24
N VAL A 18 18.93 -1.35 14.89
CA VAL A 18 18.63 -2.77 15.13
C VAL A 18 19.56 -3.67 14.29
N ALA A 19 19.81 -3.32 13.03
CA ALA A 19 20.74 -4.07 12.18
C ALA A 19 22.17 -4.05 12.74
N ALA A 20 22.65 -2.88 13.19
CA ALA A 20 23.97 -2.72 13.79
C ALA A 20 24.10 -3.55 15.08
N VAL A 21 23.08 -3.54 15.96
CA VAL A 21 23.07 -4.34 17.18
C VAL A 21 23.05 -5.83 16.85
N ALA A 22 22.20 -6.27 15.92
CA ALA A 22 22.07 -7.69 15.58
C ALA A 22 23.37 -8.26 14.98
N VAL A 23 23.93 -7.59 13.97
CA VAL A 23 25.16 -8.03 13.29
C VAL A 23 26.39 -7.84 14.20
N GLY A 24 26.39 -6.84 15.07
CA GLY A 24 27.48 -6.61 16.02
C GLY A 24 27.55 -7.60 17.17
N ASN A 25 26.44 -8.27 17.52
CA ASN A 25 26.37 -9.18 18.67
C ASN A 25 26.25 -10.66 18.29
N LEU A 26 25.91 -11.01 17.04
CA LEU A 26 25.77 -12.40 16.62
C LEU A 26 26.44 -12.64 15.26
N PRO A 27 27.26 -13.71 15.11
CA PRO A 27 27.87 -14.05 13.82
C PRO A 27 26.83 -14.24 12.71
N LEU A 28 27.15 -13.77 11.50
CA LEU A 28 26.24 -13.83 10.35
C LEU A 28 25.71 -15.25 10.04
N PRO A 29 26.53 -16.34 10.11
CA PRO A 29 26.00 -17.69 9.89
C PRO A 29 24.93 -18.10 10.90
N GLU A 30 25.02 -17.64 12.15
CA GLU A 30 24.04 -17.92 13.18
C GLU A 30 22.75 -17.10 12.98
N LEU A 31 22.87 -15.84 12.54
CA LEU A 31 21.73 -15.02 12.14
C LEU A 31 20.95 -15.66 10.98
N ILE A 32 21.65 -16.16 9.97
CA ILE A 32 21.03 -16.84 8.82
C ILE A 32 20.35 -18.13 9.27
N LYS A 33 21.01 -18.92 10.13
CA LYS A 33 20.42 -20.15 10.69
C LYS A 33 19.15 -19.87 11.49
N ALA A 34 19.08 -18.73 12.17
CA ALA A 34 17.95 -18.29 12.98
C ALA A 34 17.06 -17.25 12.27
N GLN A 35 16.99 -17.24 10.94
CA GLN A 35 16.31 -16.18 10.17
C GLN A 35 14.86 -15.87 10.62
N ASP A 36 14.10 -16.88 11.05
CA ASP A 36 12.69 -16.72 11.45
C ASP A 36 12.53 -15.96 12.78
N ASN A 37 13.58 -15.93 13.62
CA ASN A 37 13.59 -15.26 14.92
C ASN A 37 14.94 -14.58 15.22
N ALA A 38 15.58 -14.06 14.17
CA ALA A 38 16.98 -13.62 14.21
C ALA A 38 17.25 -12.59 15.30
N LEU A 39 16.35 -11.61 15.47
CA LEU A 39 16.49 -10.56 16.48
C LEU A 39 16.36 -11.08 17.92
N ALA A 40 15.48 -12.05 18.15
CA ALA A 40 15.34 -12.65 19.47
C ALA A 40 16.61 -13.43 19.84
N VAL A 41 17.15 -14.21 18.89
CA VAL A 41 18.41 -14.95 19.09
C VAL A 41 19.58 -13.99 19.26
N ALA A 42 19.65 -12.92 18.47
CA ALA A 42 20.68 -11.90 18.57
C ALA A 42 20.66 -11.14 19.89
N ALA A 43 19.54 -11.13 20.63
CA ALA A 43 19.46 -10.54 21.96
C ALA A 43 20.10 -11.39 23.07
N LYS A 44 20.23 -12.72 22.86
CA LYS A 44 20.76 -13.63 23.89
C LYS A 44 22.18 -13.29 24.36
N PRO A 45 23.15 -12.97 23.47
CA PRO A 45 24.53 -12.72 23.88
C PRO A 45 24.70 -11.57 24.87
N PHE A 46 23.84 -10.55 24.83
CA PHE A 46 23.99 -9.33 25.66
C PHE A 46 22.87 -9.09 26.67
N LEU A 47 21.69 -9.73 26.52
CA LEU A 47 20.56 -9.63 27.46
C LEU A 47 20.12 -11.00 28.03
N GLY A 48 20.78 -12.10 27.66
CA GLY A 48 20.43 -13.44 28.10
C GLY A 48 19.02 -13.88 27.68
N ASN A 49 18.46 -14.85 28.43
CA ASN A 49 17.11 -15.39 28.15
C ASN A 49 15.99 -14.36 28.36
N LEU A 50 16.18 -13.40 29.27
CA LEU A 50 15.20 -12.33 29.48
C LEU A 50 15.07 -11.46 28.22
N GLY A 51 16.19 -11.07 27.60
CA GLY A 51 16.18 -10.33 26.34
C GLY A 51 15.52 -11.09 25.20
N TYR A 52 15.82 -12.40 25.07
CA TYR A 52 15.17 -13.25 24.07
C TYR A 52 13.64 -13.24 24.22
N ILE A 53 13.13 -13.46 25.44
CA ILE A 53 11.68 -13.49 25.70
C ILE A 53 11.06 -12.12 25.44
N LEU A 54 11.70 -11.04 25.89
CA LEU A 54 11.21 -9.68 25.71
C LEU A 54 11.08 -9.32 24.23
N VAL A 55 12.12 -9.60 23.43
CA VAL A 55 12.10 -9.33 21.98
C VAL A 55 11.07 -10.21 21.28
N ALA A 56 10.93 -11.48 21.66
CA ALA A 56 9.92 -12.37 21.09
C ALA A 56 8.48 -11.89 21.37
N ILE A 57 8.18 -11.52 22.62
CA ILE A 57 6.86 -10.97 22.99
C ILE A 57 6.62 -9.63 22.27
N GLY A 58 7.63 -8.75 22.24
CA GLY A 58 7.55 -7.48 21.53
C GLY A 58 7.27 -7.67 20.03
N ALA A 59 7.92 -8.65 19.39
CA ALA A 59 7.68 -9.00 18.00
C ALA A 59 6.24 -9.48 17.77
N LEU A 60 5.69 -10.33 18.64
CA LEU A 60 4.29 -10.78 18.54
C LEU A 60 3.31 -9.61 18.62
N PHE A 61 3.43 -8.74 19.62
CA PHE A 61 2.57 -7.55 19.73
C PHE A 61 2.73 -6.60 18.54
N SER A 62 3.97 -6.41 18.05
CA SER A 62 4.24 -5.57 16.89
C SER A 62 3.57 -6.10 15.62
N ILE A 63 3.73 -7.40 15.33
CA ILE A 63 3.12 -8.05 14.16
C ILE A 63 1.58 -8.04 14.28
N SER A 64 1.02 -8.36 15.45
CA SER A 64 -0.42 -8.30 15.67
C SER A 64 -0.98 -6.90 15.46
N SER A 65 -0.31 -5.85 15.94
CA SER A 65 -0.71 -4.46 15.72
C SER A 65 -0.64 -4.07 14.24
N ALA A 66 0.41 -4.47 13.54
CA ALA A 66 0.57 -4.21 12.10
C ALA A 66 -0.51 -4.92 11.25
N ILE A 67 -0.83 -6.18 11.57
CA ILE A 67 -1.93 -6.91 10.91
C ILE A 67 -3.26 -6.18 11.16
N ASN A 68 -3.52 -5.78 12.40
CA ASN A 68 -4.74 -5.06 12.77
C ASN A 68 -4.88 -3.73 12.00
N ALA A 69 -3.81 -2.93 11.96
CA ALA A 69 -3.79 -1.67 11.22
C ALA A 69 -3.98 -1.88 9.70
N THR A 70 -3.40 -2.94 9.14
CA THR A 70 -3.51 -3.26 7.71
C THR A 70 -4.92 -3.71 7.33
N LEU A 71 -5.54 -4.59 8.13
CA LEU A 71 -6.90 -5.07 7.88
C LEU A 71 -7.92 -3.94 7.95
N PHE A 72 -7.89 -3.15 9.03
CA PHE A 72 -8.85 -2.06 9.20
C PHE A 72 -8.54 -0.85 8.31
N GLY A 73 -7.27 -0.55 8.07
CA GLY A 73 -6.86 0.50 7.13
C GLY A 73 -7.28 0.18 5.70
N GLY A 74 -7.03 -1.05 5.24
CA GLY A 74 -7.45 -1.52 3.93
C GLY A 74 -8.97 -1.51 3.76
N ALA A 75 -9.72 -1.93 4.79
CA ALA A 75 -11.17 -1.91 4.75
C ALA A 75 -11.74 -0.48 4.65
N ASN A 76 -11.11 0.51 5.30
CA ASN A 76 -11.50 1.91 5.18
C ASN A 76 -11.23 2.48 3.77
N VAL A 77 -10.10 2.11 3.16
CA VAL A 77 -9.77 2.49 1.78
C VAL A 77 -10.76 1.87 0.80
N ALA A 78 -11.06 0.57 0.94
CA ALA A 78 -12.04 -0.13 0.12
C ALA A 78 -13.45 0.49 0.26
N TYR A 79 -13.84 0.87 1.47
CA TYR A 79 -15.10 1.59 1.72
C TYR A 79 -15.15 2.94 1.02
N ALA A 80 -14.08 3.73 1.08
CA ALA A 80 -14.02 5.03 0.41
C ALA A 80 -14.13 4.87 -1.11
N LEU A 81 -13.36 3.95 -1.70
CA LEU A 81 -13.44 3.61 -3.12
C LEU A 81 -14.84 3.16 -3.52
N ALA A 82 -15.49 2.29 -2.74
CA ALA A 82 -16.85 1.81 -3.01
C ALA A 82 -17.91 2.90 -2.89
N ARG A 83 -17.77 3.81 -1.91
CA ARG A 83 -18.65 4.98 -1.74
C ARG A 83 -18.54 5.92 -2.93
N ASP A 84 -17.32 6.10 -3.45
CA ASP A 84 -17.03 6.92 -4.62
C ASP A 84 -17.34 6.14 -5.95
N GLY A 85 -17.95 4.95 -5.82
CA GLY A 85 -18.42 4.09 -6.91
C GLY A 85 -17.32 3.29 -7.61
N GLU A 86 -16.06 3.40 -7.18
CA GLU A 86 -14.87 2.73 -7.71
C GLU A 86 -14.74 1.25 -7.36
N LEU A 87 -15.54 0.76 -6.42
CA LEU A 87 -15.65 -0.67 -6.09
C LEU A 87 -17.12 -1.10 -5.94
N PRO A 88 -17.42 -2.42 -5.99
CA PRO A 88 -18.78 -2.92 -5.80
C PRO A 88 -19.42 -2.39 -4.51
N ARG A 89 -20.74 -2.10 -4.55
CA ARG A 89 -21.50 -1.58 -3.40
C ARG A 89 -21.45 -2.48 -2.15
N LEU A 90 -21.08 -3.76 -2.30
CA LEU A 90 -20.83 -4.68 -1.17
C LEU A 90 -19.76 -4.15 -0.21
N PHE A 91 -18.78 -3.38 -0.72
CA PHE A 91 -17.72 -2.77 0.08
C PHE A 91 -18.10 -1.41 0.69
N GLN A 92 -19.25 -0.83 0.32
CA GLN A 92 -19.76 0.45 0.84
C GLN A 92 -20.43 0.32 2.22
N ARG A 93 -20.48 -0.87 2.83
CA ARG A 93 -21.03 -1.04 4.18
C ARG A 93 -19.93 -0.84 5.23
N LYS A 94 -20.23 -0.06 6.27
CA LYS A 94 -19.27 0.26 7.33
C LYS A 94 -18.74 -1.02 8.00
N VAL A 95 -17.41 -1.09 8.12
CA VAL A 95 -16.64 -2.22 8.65
C VAL A 95 -17.02 -2.57 10.09
N TRP A 96 -17.49 -1.60 10.89
CA TRP A 96 -17.86 -1.85 12.28
C TRP A 96 -19.06 -2.80 12.43
N PHE A 97 -19.98 -2.90 11.45
CA PHE A 97 -21.21 -3.69 11.63
C PHE A 97 -21.78 -4.43 10.41
N GLY A 98 -21.21 -4.36 9.19
CA GLY A 98 -22.01 -4.75 8.00
C GLY A 98 -21.40 -5.57 6.86
N SER A 99 -20.06 -5.72 6.75
CA SER A 99 -19.46 -6.48 5.63
C SER A 99 -18.31 -7.36 6.10
N MET A 100 -18.65 -8.52 6.64
CA MET A 100 -17.68 -9.55 7.04
C MET A 100 -17.02 -10.22 5.82
N GLU A 101 -17.66 -10.16 4.65
CA GLU A 101 -17.21 -10.82 3.41
C GLU A 101 -15.83 -10.34 2.94
N GLY A 102 -15.58 -9.02 2.97
CA GLY A 102 -14.28 -8.46 2.58
C GLY A 102 -13.15 -8.83 3.54
N LEU A 103 -13.45 -8.97 4.83
CA LEU A 103 -12.49 -9.43 5.84
C LEU A 103 -12.14 -10.91 5.64
N TYR A 104 -13.14 -11.77 5.47
CA TYR A 104 -12.91 -13.19 5.19
C TYR A 104 -12.16 -13.41 3.87
N LEU A 105 -12.48 -12.63 2.83
CA LEU A 105 -11.77 -12.68 1.56
C LEU A 105 -10.30 -12.27 1.74
N THR A 106 -10.03 -11.15 2.43
CA THR A 106 -8.67 -10.67 2.68
C THR A 106 -7.87 -11.67 3.52
N ALA A 107 -8.47 -12.23 4.57
CA ALA A 107 -7.86 -13.25 5.41
C ALA A 107 -7.61 -14.56 4.64
N GLY A 108 -8.56 -14.99 3.80
CA GLY A 108 -8.44 -16.18 2.97
C GLY A 108 -7.33 -16.05 1.92
N LEU A 109 -7.25 -14.89 1.24
CA LEU A 109 -6.16 -14.60 0.31
C LEU A 109 -4.81 -14.51 1.04
N GLY A 110 -4.76 -13.87 2.21
CA GLY A 110 -3.56 -13.83 3.04
C GLY A 110 -3.06 -15.22 3.42
N LEU A 111 -3.98 -16.10 3.86
CA LEU A 111 -3.67 -17.49 4.20
C LEU A 111 -3.20 -18.29 2.97
N LEU A 112 -3.85 -18.10 1.82
CA LEU A 112 -3.45 -18.74 0.56
C LEU A 112 -2.00 -18.36 0.20
N PHE A 113 -1.65 -17.07 0.26
CA PHE A 113 -0.29 -16.61 -0.02
C PHE A 113 0.72 -17.15 0.99
N ALA A 114 0.36 -17.20 2.28
CA ALA A 114 1.22 -17.76 3.33
C ALA A 114 1.49 -19.26 3.16
N LEU A 115 0.55 -20.01 2.57
CA LEU A 115 0.72 -21.45 2.29
C LEU A 115 1.49 -21.72 0.99
N MET A 116 1.35 -20.85 -0.01
CA MET A 116 1.96 -21.04 -1.33
C MET A 116 3.40 -20.54 -1.42
N PHE A 117 3.77 -19.53 -0.63
CA PHE A 117 5.06 -18.85 -0.75
C PHE A 117 5.80 -18.81 0.59
N ASN A 118 7.13 -18.88 0.54
CA ASN A 118 7.98 -18.64 1.71
C ASN A 118 8.11 -17.14 2.00
N LEU A 119 8.67 -16.78 3.16
CA LEU A 119 8.84 -15.39 3.60
C LEU A 119 9.54 -14.52 2.54
N ASN A 120 10.63 -15.02 1.93
CA ASN A 120 11.36 -14.31 0.87
C ASN A 120 10.49 -14.07 -0.37
N GLY A 121 9.69 -15.06 -0.77
CA GLY A 121 8.76 -14.92 -1.90
C GLY A 121 7.65 -13.92 -1.62
N ILE A 122 7.03 -13.98 -0.44
CA ILE A 122 5.98 -13.02 -0.03
C ILE A 122 6.55 -11.59 0.01
N ALA A 123 7.75 -11.41 0.58
CA ALA A 123 8.42 -10.11 0.62
C ALA A 123 8.73 -9.57 -0.78
N ALA A 124 9.18 -10.43 -1.70
CA ALA A 124 9.49 -10.05 -3.08
C ALA A 124 8.22 -9.67 -3.88
N ILE A 125 7.14 -10.45 -3.77
CA ILE A 125 5.85 -10.14 -4.40
C ILE A 125 5.30 -8.82 -3.86
N THR A 126 5.28 -8.65 -2.54
CA THR A 126 4.77 -7.44 -1.89
C THR A 126 5.56 -6.21 -2.32
N SER A 127 6.88 -6.29 -2.34
CA SER A 127 7.75 -5.21 -2.80
C SER A 127 7.51 -4.86 -4.27
N SER A 128 7.32 -5.88 -5.12
CA SER A 128 7.01 -5.71 -6.54
C SER A 128 5.70 -4.94 -6.75
N ILE A 129 4.65 -5.29 -5.99
CA ILE A 129 3.35 -4.60 -6.05
C ILE A 129 3.50 -3.12 -5.62
N PHE A 130 4.18 -2.85 -4.51
CA PHE A 130 4.40 -1.47 -4.06
C PHE A 130 5.22 -0.64 -5.03
N MET A 131 6.23 -1.23 -5.69
CA MET A 131 7.00 -0.54 -6.72
C MET A 131 6.13 -0.12 -7.90
N VAL A 132 5.25 -1.01 -8.38
CA VAL A 132 4.29 -0.66 -9.44
C VAL A 132 3.39 0.48 -9.00
N ILE A 133 2.85 0.42 -7.78
CA ILE A 133 2.03 1.52 -7.22
C ILE A 133 2.83 2.84 -7.21
N TYR A 134 4.08 2.83 -6.77
CA TYR A 134 4.91 4.03 -6.74
C TYR A 134 5.23 4.58 -8.14
N LEU A 135 5.40 3.71 -9.14
CA LEU A 135 5.57 4.16 -10.54
C LEU A 135 4.32 4.89 -11.03
N PHE A 136 3.12 4.37 -10.73
CA PHE A 136 1.88 5.07 -11.08
C PHE A 136 1.71 6.38 -10.32
N VAL A 137 2.08 6.42 -9.03
CA VAL A 137 2.05 7.66 -8.24
C VAL A 137 3.01 8.71 -8.81
N LEU A 138 4.22 8.32 -9.20
CA LEU A 138 5.18 9.23 -9.83
C LEU A 138 4.73 9.70 -11.22
N ALA A 139 4.13 8.80 -12.02
CA ALA A 139 3.54 9.17 -13.30
C ALA A 139 2.36 10.15 -13.14
N ALA A 140 1.53 9.95 -12.12
CA ALA A 140 0.45 10.87 -11.78
C ALA A 140 0.99 12.23 -11.30
N HIS A 141 2.05 12.24 -10.47
CA HIS A 141 2.70 13.47 -10.03
C HIS A 141 3.34 14.21 -11.21
N TRP A 142 3.97 13.50 -12.14
CA TRP A 142 4.47 14.10 -13.38
C TRP A 142 3.34 14.75 -14.20
N ARG A 143 2.21 14.07 -14.35
CA ARG A 143 1.05 14.60 -15.10
C ARG A 143 0.43 15.82 -14.43
N LEU A 144 0.38 15.85 -13.09
CA LEU A 144 -0.24 16.92 -12.31
C LEU A 144 0.79 17.94 -11.79
N ARG A 145 2.02 17.92 -12.31
CA ARG A 145 3.13 18.77 -11.87
C ARG A 145 2.82 20.26 -11.97
N ASP A 146 2.04 20.66 -12.97
CA ASP A 146 1.70 22.07 -13.18
C ASP A 146 0.72 22.59 -12.13
N GLN A 147 -0.03 21.69 -11.48
CA GLN A 147 -1.03 22.03 -10.44
C GLN A 147 -0.45 21.95 -9.03
N TYR A 148 0.36 20.92 -8.73
CA TYR A 148 0.88 20.67 -7.38
C TYR A 148 2.36 21.03 -7.21
N GLY A 149 3.02 21.46 -8.28
CA GLY A 149 4.45 21.73 -8.30
C GLY A 149 5.30 20.47 -8.13
N GLY A 150 6.60 20.67 -7.93
CA GLY A 150 7.59 19.61 -7.76
C GLY A 150 8.73 19.76 -8.76
N ASN A 151 9.95 19.48 -8.31
CA ASN A 151 11.11 19.54 -9.19
C ASN A 151 11.07 18.34 -10.17
N PRO A 152 11.00 18.58 -11.50
CA PRO A 152 10.95 17.51 -12.49
C PRO A 152 12.13 16.55 -12.41
N ILE A 153 13.31 17.03 -11.99
CA ILE A 153 14.50 16.21 -11.85
C ILE A 153 14.27 15.14 -10.76
N ILE A 154 13.67 15.51 -9.63
CA ILE A 154 13.39 14.59 -8.52
C ILE A 154 12.35 13.54 -8.95
N ILE A 155 11.31 13.96 -9.66
CA ILE A 155 10.26 13.04 -10.14
C ILE A 155 10.84 12.03 -11.13
N ILE A 156 11.59 12.50 -12.13
CA ILE A 156 12.23 11.64 -13.13
C ILE A 156 13.27 10.72 -12.47
N SER A 157 14.13 11.23 -11.59
CA SER A 157 15.12 10.41 -10.91
C SER A 157 14.46 9.34 -10.06
N GLY A 158 13.38 9.67 -9.35
CA GLY A 158 12.59 8.71 -8.57
C GLY A 158 12.00 7.63 -9.47
N PHE A 159 11.46 8.00 -10.63
CA PHE A 159 10.89 7.04 -11.57
C PHE A 159 11.95 6.08 -12.12
N ILE A 160 13.11 6.60 -12.53
CA ILE A 160 14.23 5.80 -13.02
C ILE A 160 14.74 4.84 -11.94
N ILE A 161 14.93 5.33 -10.71
CA ILE A 161 15.42 4.51 -9.60
C ILE A 161 14.43 3.38 -9.29
N ILE A 162 13.14 3.69 -9.12
CA ILE A 162 12.13 2.68 -8.80
C ILE A 162 12.00 1.67 -9.95
N SER A 163 12.03 2.12 -11.20
CA SER A 163 12.01 1.24 -12.36
C SER A 163 13.23 0.31 -12.40
N GLY A 164 14.43 0.85 -12.13
CA GLY A 164 15.67 0.06 -12.07
C GLY A 164 15.65 -0.98 -10.95
N VAL A 165 15.22 -0.59 -9.74
CA VAL A 165 15.09 -1.51 -8.60
C VAL A 165 14.02 -2.58 -8.88
N PHE A 166 12.90 -2.22 -9.51
CA PHE A 166 11.87 -3.17 -9.90
C PHE A 166 12.39 -4.21 -10.91
N MET A 167 13.13 -3.78 -11.93
CA MET A 167 13.75 -4.70 -12.90
C MET A 167 14.78 -5.61 -12.23
N LEU A 168 15.60 -5.07 -11.32
CA LEU A 168 16.55 -5.86 -10.54
C LEU A 168 15.84 -6.90 -9.68
N LEU A 169 14.73 -6.52 -9.03
CA LEU A 169 13.95 -7.43 -8.19
C LEU A 169 13.28 -8.54 -9.02
N LEU A 170 12.78 -8.23 -10.22
CA LEU A 170 12.25 -9.25 -11.14
C LEU A 170 13.35 -10.21 -11.60
N HIS A 171 14.54 -9.69 -11.91
CA HIS A 171 15.69 -10.52 -12.25
C HIS A 171 16.12 -11.42 -11.09
N TYR A 172 16.17 -10.88 -9.87
CA TYR A 172 16.45 -11.65 -8.65
C TYR A 172 15.44 -12.76 -8.43
N GLN A 173 14.14 -12.46 -8.56
CA GLN A 173 13.08 -13.47 -8.43
C GLN A 173 13.21 -14.58 -9.48
N TRP A 174 13.52 -14.23 -10.73
CA TRP A 174 13.70 -15.21 -11.79
C TRP A 174 14.80 -16.24 -11.49
N GLN A 175 15.90 -15.78 -10.87
CA GLN A 175 17.06 -16.63 -10.54
C GLN A 175 16.88 -17.38 -9.22
N SER A 176 16.39 -16.70 -8.19
CA SER A 176 16.33 -17.24 -6.82
C SER A 176 15.04 -18.00 -6.53
N ASN A 177 13.89 -17.47 -6.95
CA ASN A 177 12.58 -18.03 -6.62
C ASN A 177 11.54 -17.79 -7.72
N ARG A 178 11.50 -18.71 -8.69
CA ARG A 178 10.58 -18.62 -9.83
C ARG A 178 9.11 -18.60 -9.43
N SER A 179 8.74 -19.22 -8.30
CA SER A 179 7.34 -19.17 -7.85
C SER A 179 6.95 -17.74 -7.48
N ALA A 180 7.82 -16.99 -6.81
CA ALA A 180 7.59 -15.58 -6.48
C ALA A 180 7.46 -14.71 -7.74
N PHE A 181 8.28 -14.96 -8.77
CA PHE A 181 8.17 -14.28 -10.05
C PHE A 181 6.80 -14.47 -10.70
N TYR A 182 6.34 -15.72 -10.83
CA TYR A 182 5.01 -16.02 -11.36
C TYR A 182 3.90 -15.49 -10.44
N GLY A 183 4.08 -15.55 -9.12
CA GLY A 183 3.16 -14.96 -8.15
C GLY A 183 2.98 -13.46 -8.35
N THR A 184 4.06 -12.73 -8.63
CA THR A 184 4.02 -11.31 -8.97
C THR A 184 3.22 -11.05 -10.25
N LEU A 185 3.52 -11.78 -11.34
CA LEU A 185 2.82 -11.63 -12.61
C LEU A 185 1.33 -11.99 -12.50
N ILE A 186 1.01 -13.07 -11.80
CA ILE A 186 -0.37 -13.51 -11.56
C ILE A 186 -1.11 -12.47 -10.73
N THR A 187 -0.48 -11.90 -9.69
CA THR A 187 -1.16 -10.91 -8.84
C THR A 187 -1.46 -9.63 -9.59
N ILE A 188 -0.51 -9.13 -10.39
CA ILE A 188 -0.72 -7.94 -11.24
C ILE A 188 -1.72 -8.24 -12.36
N GLY A 189 -1.62 -9.40 -13.00
CA GLY A 189 -2.56 -9.81 -14.05
C GLY A 189 -3.98 -9.99 -13.51
N ALA A 190 -4.13 -10.65 -12.36
CA ALA A 190 -5.41 -10.84 -11.69
C ALA A 190 -6.04 -9.50 -11.29
N SER A 191 -5.26 -8.55 -10.77
CA SER A 191 -5.81 -7.24 -10.42
C SER A 191 -6.33 -6.47 -11.64
N LEU A 192 -5.59 -6.51 -12.76
CA LEU A 192 -6.04 -5.91 -14.02
C LEU A 192 -7.27 -6.62 -14.60
N ILE A 193 -7.32 -7.96 -14.55
CA ILE A 193 -8.47 -8.74 -15.00
C ILE A 193 -9.70 -8.39 -14.16
N VAL A 194 -9.57 -8.35 -12.83
CA VAL A 194 -10.65 -7.96 -11.92
C VAL A 194 -11.16 -6.57 -12.27
N GLU A 195 -10.27 -5.61 -12.50
CA GLU A 195 -10.64 -4.25 -12.91
C GLU A 195 -11.36 -4.24 -14.26
N LEU A 196 -10.84 -4.93 -15.27
CA LEU A 196 -11.45 -4.99 -16.61
C LEU A 196 -12.84 -5.64 -16.58
N VAL A 197 -12.98 -6.75 -15.88
CA VAL A 197 -14.24 -7.47 -15.70
C VAL A 197 -15.24 -6.57 -14.97
N TYR A 198 -14.82 -5.98 -13.84
CA TYR A 198 -15.68 -5.09 -13.06
C TYR A 198 -16.14 -3.88 -13.88
N ARG A 199 -15.24 -3.30 -14.67
CA ARG A 199 -15.53 -2.17 -15.54
C ARG A 199 -16.52 -2.53 -16.65
N ASN A 200 -16.39 -3.72 -17.25
CA ASN A 200 -17.30 -4.21 -18.28
C ASN A 200 -18.72 -4.44 -17.72
N PHE A 201 -18.83 -5.00 -16.52
CA PHE A 201 -20.12 -5.20 -15.85
C PHE A 201 -20.75 -3.90 -15.33
N SER A 202 -19.93 -2.93 -14.92
CA SER A 202 -20.40 -1.68 -14.30
C SER A 202 -20.66 -0.55 -15.30
N GLY A 203 -20.38 -0.75 -16.60
CA GLY A 203 -20.60 0.26 -17.65
C GLY A 203 -19.76 1.54 -17.51
N ARG A 204 -18.69 1.52 -16.69
CA ARG A 204 -17.90 2.72 -16.35
C ARG A 204 -16.89 3.04 -17.47
N GLY A 205 -17.23 4.01 -18.32
CA GLY A 205 -16.26 4.76 -19.13
C GLY A 205 -15.80 6.02 -18.39
N PHE A 206 -14.57 6.51 -18.63
CA PHE A 206 -14.07 7.78 -18.07
C PHE A 206 -15.03 8.97 -18.32
N ILE A 207 -15.79 8.90 -19.42
CA ILE A 207 -16.71 9.92 -19.91
C ILE A 207 -17.85 10.25 -18.93
N CYS A 208 -18.39 9.28 -18.20
CA CYS A 208 -19.55 9.54 -17.33
C CYS A 208 -19.19 10.41 -16.12
N ARG A 209 -17.96 10.27 -15.60
CA ARG A 209 -17.44 11.13 -14.52
C ARG A 209 -17.18 12.56 -15.00
N GLU A 210 -16.67 12.71 -16.21
CA GLU A 210 -16.46 14.02 -16.83
C GLU A 210 -17.79 14.74 -17.08
N ILE A 211 -18.83 14.02 -17.53
CA ILE A 211 -20.18 14.57 -17.70
C ILE A 211 -20.80 14.97 -16.35
N LEU A 212 -20.70 14.13 -15.31
CA LEU A 212 -21.22 14.46 -13.98
C LEU A 212 -20.52 15.67 -13.34
N MET A 213 -19.20 15.78 -13.50
CA MET A 213 -18.44 16.95 -13.05
C MET A 213 -18.86 18.21 -13.80
N LEU A 214 -19.11 18.10 -15.11
CA LEU A 214 -19.61 19.20 -15.92
C LEU A 214 -21.05 19.59 -15.56
N GLU A 215 -21.92 18.64 -15.19
CA GLU A 215 -23.27 18.92 -14.70
C GLU A 215 -23.25 19.64 -13.34
N GLU A 216 -22.39 19.20 -12.42
CA GLU A 216 -22.22 19.81 -11.10
C GLU A 216 -21.64 21.24 -11.22
N GLU A 217 -20.61 21.45 -12.06
CA GLU A 217 -20.10 22.78 -12.39
C GLU A 217 -21.17 23.66 -13.07
N ALA A 218 -21.98 23.09 -13.98
CA ALA A 218 -23.07 23.81 -14.64
C ALA A 218 -24.18 24.22 -13.66
N GLU A 219 -24.53 23.39 -12.66
CA GLU A 219 -25.47 23.76 -11.61
C GLU A 219 -24.94 24.88 -10.71
N ILE A 220 -23.67 24.80 -10.31
CA ILE A 220 -23.02 25.85 -9.52
C ILE A 220 -22.98 27.17 -10.29
N LEU A 221 -22.71 27.13 -11.59
CA LEU A 221 -22.72 28.31 -12.46
C LEU A 221 -24.14 28.85 -12.65
N LYS A 222 -25.15 28.01 -12.85
CA LYS A 222 -26.56 28.43 -12.90
C LYS A 222 -26.96 29.13 -11.61
N HIS A 223 -26.63 28.58 -10.45
CA HIS A 223 -26.94 29.19 -9.17
C HIS A 223 -26.27 30.57 -9.00
N LYS A 224 -25.04 30.75 -9.50
CA LYS A 224 -24.34 32.04 -9.48
C LYS A 224 -24.90 33.08 -10.46
N VAL A 225 -25.41 32.66 -11.61
CA VAL A 225 -25.91 33.57 -12.66
C VAL A 225 -27.37 33.97 -12.42
N PHE A 226 -28.20 33.05 -11.90
CA PHE A 226 -29.64 33.27 -11.74
C PHE A 226 -30.05 33.83 -10.37
N HIS A 227 -29.18 33.83 -9.37
CA HIS A 227 -29.37 34.63 -8.15
C HIS A 227 -28.77 36.03 -8.33
N THR A 228 -29.51 36.90 -9.02
CA THR A 228 -29.35 38.34 -8.82
C THR A 228 -29.82 38.68 -7.39
N PRO A 229 -29.05 39.44 -6.60
CA PRO A 229 -29.52 39.88 -5.29
C PRO A 229 -30.82 40.69 -5.47
N PRO A 230 -31.79 40.57 -4.55
CA PRO A 230 -33.04 41.31 -4.67
C PRO A 230 -32.73 42.79 -4.82
N ARG A 231 -33.30 43.39 -5.88
CA ARG A 231 -33.24 44.82 -6.13
C ARG A 231 -33.96 45.47 -4.94
N ASN A 232 -33.22 46.10 -4.03
CA ASN A 232 -33.79 46.93 -2.97
C ASN A 232 -34.62 48.04 -3.64
N THR A 233 -35.93 47.81 -3.73
CA THR A 233 -36.91 48.86 -3.96
C THR A 233 -37.44 49.26 -2.60
N GLU A 234 -36.72 50.16 -1.93
CA GLU A 234 -37.29 51.00 -0.88
C GLU A 234 -37.11 52.47 -1.30
N ASN A 235 -38.24 53.17 -1.16
CA ASN A 235 -38.60 54.53 -1.59
C ASN A 235 -37.59 55.64 -1.27
#